data_AF-A0AA37KB08-F1
#
_entry.id   AF-A0AA37KB08-F1
#
_cell.length_a   1.000
_cell.length_b   1.000
_cell.length_c   1.000
_cell.angle_alpha   90.00
_cell.angle_beta   90.00
_cell.angle_gamma   90.00
#
_symmetry.space_group_name_H-M   'P 1'
#
loop_
_entity.id
_entity.type
_entity.pdbx_description
1 polymer ?
#
loop_
_entity_poly.entity_id
_entity_poly.type
_entity_poly.pdbx_seq_one_letter_code
_entity_poly.pdbx_strand_id
1 'polypeptide(L)'
;MVLKAYTGFSDRQLVEYLNGNIHYQMFCGIMINPSFPIINFKIVSVIRNEIASRLDIDSFQDIQASHWKPYLDNFYVCMTDATCYESHMRFLTDMKLLWESIEWLYRHICRHCRDL
;
A
#
# COMPACT_ATOMS: atom_id res chain seq x y z
N MET A 1 6.66 2.72 -5.19
CA MET A 1 7.93 3.32 -4.72
C MET A 1 8.27 2.69 -3.37
N VAL A 2 9.48 2.14 -3.24
CA VAL A 2 9.90 1.32 -2.09
C VAL A 2 9.81 2.08 -0.76
N LEU A 3 10.40 3.28 -0.68
CA LEU A 3 10.37 4.08 0.55
C LEU A 3 8.95 4.37 1.04
N LYS A 4 8.04 4.75 0.14
CA LYS A 4 6.65 5.07 0.50
C LYS A 4 5.91 3.86 1.09
N ALA A 5 6.11 2.68 0.50
CA ALA A 5 5.51 1.45 0.98
C ALA A 5 6.10 0.99 2.33
N TYR A 6 7.42 1.15 2.50
CA TYR A 6 8.12 0.77 3.72
C TYR A 6 7.78 1.66 4.92
N THR A 7 7.64 2.97 4.72
CA THR A 7 7.41 3.93 5.81
C THR A 7 5.95 4.21 6.10
N GLY A 8 5.04 3.92 5.16
CA GLY A 8 3.63 4.30 5.26
C GLY A 8 3.39 5.81 5.19
N PHE A 9 4.37 6.59 4.73
CA PHE A 9 4.26 8.06 4.67
C PHE A 9 3.30 8.55 3.58
N SER A 10 2.66 9.69 3.86
CA SER A 10 2.02 10.50 2.82
C SER A 10 3.07 11.07 1.85
N ASP A 11 2.66 11.48 0.64
CA ASP A 11 3.59 12.06 -0.34
C ASP A 11 4.31 13.31 0.20
N ARG A 12 3.62 14.09 1.04
CA ARG A 12 4.18 15.28 1.67
C ARG A 12 5.24 14.94 2.72
N GLN A 13 4.91 14.03 3.63
CA GLN A 13 5.86 13.56 4.64
C GLN A 13 7.08 12.90 4.00
N LEU A 14 6.88 12.12 2.92
CA LEU A 14 7.98 11.49 2.22
C LEU A 14 8.98 12.54 1.69
N VAL A 15 8.50 13.63 1.11
CA VAL A 15 9.36 14.71 0.60
C VAL A 15 10.03 15.50 1.73
N GLU A 16 9.33 15.75 2.84
CA GLU A 16 9.93 16.38 4.03
C GLU A 16 11.11 15.55 4.57
N TYR A 17 10.91 14.24 4.71
CA TYR A 17 12.00 13.33 5.11
C TYR A 17 13.09 13.21 4.05
N LEU A 18 12.75 13.24 2.76
CA LEU A 18 13.74 13.22 1.69
C LEU A 18 14.67 14.45 1.76
N ASN A 19 14.13 15.62 2.07
CA ASN A 19 14.91 16.86 2.22
C ASN A 19 15.85 16.82 3.43
N GLY A 20 15.45 16.19 4.54
CA GLY A 20 16.20 16.21 5.80
C GLY A 20 17.03 14.96 6.12
N ASN A 21 16.69 13.80 5.56
CA ASN A 21 17.29 12.52 5.92
C ASN A 21 18.33 12.07 4.87
N ILE A 22 19.61 12.13 5.25
CA ILE A 22 20.73 11.71 4.41
C ILE A 22 20.64 10.24 3.97
N HIS A 23 20.10 9.35 4.81
CA HIS A 23 19.98 7.92 4.47
C HIS A 23 18.97 7.71 3.33
N TYR A 24 17.90 8.50 3.31
CA TYR A 24 16.90 8.41 2.23
C TYR A 24 17.46 8.99 0.92
N GLN A 25 18.23 10.06 1.02
CA GLN A 25 18.95 10.63 -0.13
C GLN A 25 19.96 9.65 -0.72
N MET A 26 20.78 9.01 0.13
CA MET A 26 21.72 7.96 -0.28
C MET A 26 21.00 6.76 -0.92
N PHE A 27 19.90 6.29 -0.31
CA PHE A 27 19.10 5.19 -0.87
C PHE A 27 18.54 5.52 -2.24
N CYS A 28 18.07 6.75 -2.44
CA CYS A 28 17.57 7.22 -3.72
C CYS A 28 18.67 7.63 -4.72
N GLY A 29 19.94 7.66 -4.29
CA GLY A 29 21.06 8.13 -5.12
C GLY A 29 20.95 9.61 -5.51
N ILE A 30 20.34 10.44 -4.67
CA ILE A 30 20.17 11.88 -4.89
C ILE A 30 20.88 12.67 -3.80
N MET A 31 21.20 13.94 -4.09
CA MET A 31 21.71 14.88 -3.10
C MET A 31 20.93 16.18 -3.22
N ILE A 32 20.15 16.50 -2.19
CA ILE A 32 19.32 17.70 -2.16
C ILE A 32 20.10 18.78 -1.42
N ASN A 33 20.27 19.94 -2.05
CA ASN A 33 20.88 21.09 -1.40
C ASN A 33 19.96 21.59 -0.27
N PRO A 34 20.43 21.70 0.99
CA PRO A 34 19.61 22.19 2.10
C PRO A 34 19.03 23.60 1.88
N SER A 35 19.71 24.45 1.11
CA SER A 35 19.24 25.80 0.77
C SER A 35 18.14 25.79 -0.30
N PHE A 36 17.98 24.70 -1.04
CA PHE A 36 17.00 24.53 -2.12
C PHE A 36 16.24 23.20 -1.96
N PRO A 37 15.40 23.08 -0.91
CA PRO A 37 14.65 21.86 -0.67
C PRO A 37 13.57 21.64 -1.74
N ILE A 38 13.14 20.39 -1.88
CA ILE A 38 12.00 20.04 -2.72
C ILE A 38 10.72 20.53 -2.05
N ILE A 39 10.03 21.46 -2.70
CA ILE A 39 8.77 22.05 -2.20
C ILE A 39 7.55 21.32 -2.76
N ASN A 40 7.63 20.88 -4.02
CA ASN A 40 6.51 20.26 -4.72
C ASN A 40 6.40 18.77 -4.36
N PHE A 41 5.58 18.46 -3.34
CA PHE A 41 5.32 17.07 -2.95
C PHE A 41 4.65 16.22 -4.04
N LYS A 42 4.01 16.83 -5.06
CA LYS A 42 3.40 16.09 -6.17
C LYS A 42 4.43 15.42 -7.07
N ILE A 43 5.71 15.76 -6.94
CA ILE A 43 6.81 15.11 -7.67
C ILE A 43 6.77 13.59 -7.51
N VAL A 44 6.40 13.08 -6.33
CA VAL A 44 6.29 11.63 -6.05
C VAL A 44 5.25 10.98 -6.96
N SER A 45 4.11 11.66 -7.17
CA SER A 45 3.06 11.19 -8.06
C SER A 45 3.47 11.28 -9.53
N VAL A 46 4.16 12.35 -9.92
CA VAL A 46 4.67 12.53 -11.29
C VAL A 46 5.66 11.44 -11.64
N ILE A 47 6.64 11.17 -10.76
CA ILE A 47 7.62 10.10 -10.94
C ILE A 47 6.93 8.74 -11.06
N ARG A 48 5.95 8.45 -10.20
CA ARG A 48 5.20 7.19 -10.28
C ARG A 48 4.49 7.04 -11.62
N ASN A 49 3.88 8.10 -12.14
CA ASN A 49 3.18 8.08 -13.42
C ASN A 49 4.14 7.93 -14.60
N GLU A 50 5.32 8.57 -14.54
CA GLU A 50 6.36 8.44 -15.56
C GLU A 50 6.97 7.03 -15.59
N ILE A 51 7.12 6.38 -14.43
CA ILE A 51 7.54 4.98 -14.37
C ILE A 51 6.44 4.09 -14.93
N ALA A 52 5.19 4.31 -14.53
CA ALA A 52 4.07 3.50 -14.99
C ALA A 52 3.86 3.57 -16.52
N SER A 53 4.14 4.71 -17.15
CA SER A 53 4.01 4.85 -18.62
C SER A 53 5.10 4.11 -19.40
N ARG A 54 6.24 3.82 -18.77
CA ARG A 54 7.39 3.16 -19.39
C ARG A 54 7.53 1.68 -19.00
N LEU A 55 6.93 1.30 -17.88
CA LEU A 55 7.01 -0.06 -17.34
C LEU A 55 5.90 -0.91 -17.96
N ASP A 56 6.30 -1.81 -18.86
CA ASP A 56 5.43 -2.87 -19.34
C ASP A 56 5.41 -4.01 -18.31
N ILE A 57 4.35 -4.02 -17.50
CA ILE A 57 4.18 -4.98 -16.40
C ILE A 57 3.89 -6.38 -16.96
N ASP A 58 3.16 -6.49 -18.06
CA ASP A 58 2.73 -7.77 -18.61
C ASP A 58 3.93 -8.56 -19.14
N SER A 59 4.77 -7.92 -19.96
CA SER A 59 5.99 -8.59 -20.45
C SER A 59 6.98 -8.91 -19.33
N PHE A 60 7.09 -8.05 -18.31
CA PHE A 60 7.92 -8.32 -17.15
C PHE A 60 7.42 -9.50 -16.32
N GLN A 61 6.09 -9.62 -16.14
CA GLN A 61 5.47 -10.74 -15.46
C GLN A 61 5.70 -12.05 -16.20
N ASP A 62 5.60 -12.06 -17.53
CA ASP A 62 5.87 -13.26 -18.35
C ASP A 62 7.31 -13.75 -18.21
N ILE A 63 8.29 -12.83 -18.22
CA ILE A 63 9.70 -13.16 -18.04
C ILE A 63 9.93 -13.74 -16.65
N GLN A 64 9.40 -13.11 -15.61
CA GLN A 64 9.52 -13.63 -14.25
C GLN A 64 8.85 -14.99 -14.11
N ALA A 65 7.59 -15.13 -14.54
CA ALA A 65 6.86 -16.38 -14.46
C ALA A 65 7.63 -17.53 -15.14
N SER A 66 8.21 -17.27 -16.32
CA SER A 66 9.03 -18.24 -17.04
C SER A 66 10.30 -18.63 -16.28
N HIS A 67 10.98 -17.66 -15.66
CA HIS A 67 12.20 -17.90 -14.87
C HIS A 67 11.92 -18.69 -13.59
N TRP A 68 10.83 -18.37 -12.90
CA TRP A 68 10.45 -19.00 -11.63
C TRP A 68 9.73 -20.36 -11.83
N LYS A 69 9.18 -20.63 -13.02
CA LYS A 69 8.45 -21.86 -13.35
C LYS A 69 9.16 -23.15 -12.89
N PRO A 70 10.47 -23.36 -13.11
CA PRO A 70 11.13 -24.61 -12.71
C PRO A 70 11.24 -24.82 -11.19
N TYR A 71 11.06 -23.76 -10.40
CA TYR A 71 11.18 -23.78 -8.94
C TYR A 71 9.82 -23.87 -8.23
N LEU A 72 8.72 -23.92 -8.98
CA LEU A 72 7.37 -24.03 -8.45
C LEU A 72 6.89 -25.48 -8.53
N ASP A 73 6.55 -26.08 -7.39
CA ASP A 73 6.06 -27.47 -7.34
C ASP A 73 4.53 -27.57 -7.56
N ASN A 74 3.77 -26.59 -7.11
CA ASN A 74 2.31 -26.66 -7.00
C ASN A 74 1.59 -25.74 -7.99
N PHE A 75 1.65 -26.02 -9.29
CA PHE A 75 0.98 -25.20 -10.33
C PHE A 75 -0.55 -25.17 -10.26
N TYR A 76 -1.14 -26.14 -9.55
CA TYR A 76 -2.59 -26.23 -9.34
C TYR A 76 -3.07 -25.40 -8.15
N VAL A 77 -2.15 -24.87 -7.32
CA VAL A 77 -2.46 -24.04 -6.15
C VAL A 77 -2.13 -22.59 -6.48
N CYS A 78 -3.14 -21.74 -6.53
CA CYS A 78 -2.93 -20.30 -6.54
C CYS A 78 -2.73 -19.83 -5.08
N MET A 79 -1.48 -19.63 -4.68
CA MET A 79 -1.16 -19.03 -3.36
C MET A 79 -1.32 -17.51 -3.47
N THR A 80 -2.51 -17.02 -3.18
CA THR A 80 -2.76 -15.58 -3.04
C THR A 80 -2.61 -15.18 -1.57
N ASP A 81 -2.12 -13.97 -1.31
CA ASP A 81 -2.10 -13.41 0.04
C ASP A 81 -3.50 -13.52 0.69
N ALA A 82 -3.56 -13.90 1.97
CA ALA A 82 -4.80 -14.15 2.69
C ALA A 82 -5.73 -12.91 2.74
N THR A 83 -5.23 -11.72 2.42
CA THR A 83 -6.06 -10.51 2.24
C THR A 83 -7.02 -10.58 1.06
N CYS A 84 -6.82 -11.49 0.09
CA CYS A 84 -7.61 -11.56 -1.14
C CYS A 84 -8.85 -12.48 -1.03
N TYR A 85 -8.95 -13.29 0.03
CA TYR A 85 -10.14 -14.09 0.30
C TYR A 85 -10.90 -13.50 1.48
N GLU A 86 -12.21 -13.23 1.31
CA GLU A 86 -13.12 -13.09 2.44
C GLU A 86 -13.26 -14.44 3.15
N SER A 87 -12.26 -14.81 3.93
CA SER A 87 -12.41 -15.87 4.92
C SER A 87 -13.21 -15.34 6.11
N HIS A 88 -14.04 -16.19 6.70
CA HIS A 88 -14.63 -15.93 8.02
C HIS A 88 -13.56 -15.78 9.13
N MET A 89 -12.33 -16.21 8.87
CA MET A 89 -11.15 -15.78 9.62
C MET A 89 -10.79 -14.35 9.21
N ARG A 90 -11.13 -13.37 10.05
CA ARG A 90 -10.77 -11.97 9.84
C ARG A 90 -9.73 -11.55 10.89
N PHE A 91 -8.67 -10.89 10.44
CA PHE A 91 -7.74 -10.20 11.34
C PHE A 91 -8.47 -9.00 11.98
N LEU A 92 -8.38 -8.90 13.30
CA LEU A 92 -9.07 -7.88 14.08
C LEU A 92 -8.43 -6.51 13.82
N THR A 93 -9.10 -5.62 13.10
CA THR A 93 -8.67 -4.22 12.92
C THR A 93 -9.65 -3.27 13.59
N ASP A 94 -9.15 -2.15 14.12
CA ASP A 94 -9.96 -1.18 14.86
C ASP A 94 -11.17 -0.68 14.05
N MET A 95 -11.00 -0.44 12.74
CA MET A 95 -12.09 -0.03 11.86
C MET A 95 -13.21 -1.06 11.76
N LYS A 96 -12.87 -2.36 11.74
CA LYS A 96 -13.87 -3.44 11.66
C LYS A 96 -14.60 -3.61 12.98
N LEU A 97 -13.87 -3.51 14.10
CA LEU A 97 -14.46 -3.59 15.44
C LEU A 97 -15.46 -2.45 15.69
N LEU A 98 -15.10 -1.25 15.23
CA LEU A 98 -15.98 -0.08 15.29
C LEU A 98 -17.24 -0.30 14.44
N TRP A 99 -17.09 -0.81 13.22
CA TRP A 99 -18.22 -1.11 12.35
C TRP A 99 -19.18 -2.13 12.97
N GLU A 100 -18.66 -3.24 13.49
CA GLU A 100 -19.48 -4.29 14.13
C GLU A 100 -20.18 -3.77 15.38
N SER A 101 -19.52 -2.92 16.16
CA SER A 101 -20.11 -2.27 17.34
C SER A 101 -21.27 -1.34 16.96
N ILE A 102 -21.11 -0.57 15.89
CA ILE A 102 -22.16 0.33 15.38
C ILE A 102 -23.34 -0.48 14.84
N GLU A 103 -23.08 -1.53 14.05
CA GLU A 103 -24.12 -2.37 13.48
C GLU A 103 -24.91 -3.10 14.58
N TRP A 104 -24.20 -3.63 15.58
CA TRP A 104 -24.81 -4.22 16.76
C TRP A 104 -25.69 -3.21 17.51
N LEU A 105 -25.19 -2.01 17.78
CA LEU A 105 -25.93 -0.96 18.49
C LEU A 105 -27.18 -0.52 17.71
N TYR A 106 -27.06 -0.31 16.40
CA TYR A 106 -28.17 0.09 15.53
C TYR A 106 -29.31 -0.93 15.57
N ARG A 107 -29.01 -2.23 15.52
CA ARG A 107 -30.04 -3.29 15.63
C ARG A 107 -30.80 -3.23 16.96
N HIS A 108 -30.13 -2.87 18.06
CA HIS A 108 -30.76 -2.74 19.38
C HIS A 108 -31.63 -1.49 19.46
N ILE A 109 -31.15 -0.36 18.94
CA ILE A 109 -31.93 0.88 18.87
C ILE A 109 -33.21 0.65 18.06
N CYS A 110 -33.11 0.06 16.86
CA CYS A 110 -34.28 -0.20 16.02
C CYS A 110 -35.29 -1.20 16.61
N ARG A 111 -34.85 -2.09 17.51
CA ARG A 111 -35.76 -2.96 18.27
C ARG A 111 -36.49 -2.15 19.35
N HIS A 112 -35.76 -1.40 20.17
CA HIS A 112 -36.35 -0.58 21.22
C HIS A 112 -37.32 0.49 20.70
N CYS A 113 -37.05 1.07 19.54
CA CYS A 113 -37.95 2.04 18.91
C CYS A 113 -39.20 1.42 18.27
N ARG A 114 -39.28 0.10 18.10
CA ARG A 114 -40.50 -0.60 17.65
C ARG A 114 -41.45 -0.94 18.79
N ASP A 115 -40.94 -1.00 20.01
CA ASP A 115 -41.71 -1.32 21.22
C ASP A 115 -42.30 -0.06 21.89
N LEU A 116 -42.09 1.12 21.30
CA LEU A 116 -42.67 2.43 21.65
C LEU A 116 -43.79 2.80 20.66
#